data_AF-A0A959DFC3-F1
#
_entry.id   AF-A0A959DFC3-F1
#
_cell.length_a   1.000
_cell.length_b   1.000
_cell.length_c   1.000
_cell.angle_alpha   90.00
_cell.angle_beta   90.00
_cell.angle_gamma   90.00
#
_symmetry.space_group_name_H-M   'P 1'
#
loop_
_entity.id
_entity.type
_entity.pdbx_description
1 polymer ?
#
loop_
_entity_poly.entity_id
_entity_poly.type
_entity_poly.pdbx_seq_one_letter_code
_entity_poly.pdbx_strand_id
1 'polypeptide(L)'
;LSELNARIKALLRRKQFNGEQRIAFHEINVWIDKQEVQVNQQPLALTRSEYRLLLYFLANRKRVLSKESIAEHLAGDDADMLDSLDFIYSHIKNLRKKLVNAGAEDYIQAVYGMGYKFSDQ
;
A
#
# COMPACT_ATOMS: atom_id res chain seq x y z
N LEU A 1 0.77 -14.11 -14.97
CA LEU A 1 -0.07 -13.30 -14.06
C LEU A 1 0.74 -13.04 -12.80
N SER A 2 1.22 -11.81 -12.60
CA SER A 2 2.08 -11.45 -11.47
C SER A 2 1.44 -11.84 -10.14
N GLU A 3 2.20 -12.45 -9.24
CA GLU A 3 1.75 -12.98 -7.95
C GLU A 3 0.93 -11.95 -7.14
N LEU A 4 1.29 -10.67 -7.27
CA LEU A 4 0.56 -9.57 -6.67
C LEU A 4 -0.88 -9.44 -7.16
N ASN A 5 -1.14 -9.58 -8.46
CA ASN A 5 -2.49 -9.55 -9.00
C ASN A 5 -3.33 -10.70 -8.44
N ALA A 6 -2.72 -11.86 -8.19
CA ALA A 6 -3.40 -12.96 -7.52
C ALA A 6 -3.69 -12.65 -6.04
N ARG A 7 -2.75 -12.01 -5.32
CA ARG A 7 -2.93 -11.58 -3.91
C ARG A 7 -4.00 -10.49 -3.77
N ILE A 8 -3.99 -9.47 -4.63
CA ILE A 8 -5.03 -8.42 -4.68
C ILE A 8 -6.39 -9.05 -5.01
N LYS A 9 -6.47 -9.89 -6.05
CA LYS A 9 -7.70 -10.61 -6.39
C LYS A 9 -8.19 -11.49 -5.24
N ALA A 10 -7.31 -12.14 -4.48
CA ALA A 10 -7.67 -12.92 -3.31
C ALA A 10 -8.22 -12.07 -2.15
N LEU A 11 -7.69 -10.85 -1.95
CA LEU A 11 -8.25 -9.90 -0.98
C LEU A 11 -9.62 -9.37 -1.41
N LEU A 12 -9.78 -9.04 -2.69
CA LEU A 12 -11.03 -8.57 -3.26
C LEU A 12 -12.14 -9.63 -3.18
N ARG A 13 -11.80 -10.89 -3.44
CA ARG A 13 -12.73 -12.02 -3.35
C ARG A 13 -13.30 -12.23 -1.94
N ARG A 14 -12.59 -11.82 -0.90
CA ARG A 14 -13.03 -12.00 0.51
C ARG A 14 -14.01 -10.94 0.98
N LYS A 15 -14.19 -9.82 0.26
CA LYS A 15 -14.99 -8.68 0.71
C LYS A 15 -15.78 -8.00 -0.42
N GLN A 16 -16.45 -8.78 -1.27
CA GLN A 16 -17.51 -8.23 -2.11
C GLN A 16 -18.70 -7.84 -1.22
N PHE A 17 -18.78 -6.56 -0.85
CA PHE A 17 -20.00 -5.95 -0.34
C PHE A 17 -20.60 -5.15 -1.51
N ASN A 18 -21.82 -5.49 -1.94
CA ASN A 18 -22.55 -4.82 -3.04
C ASN A 18 -21.85 -4.76 -4.42
N GLY A 19 -20.86 -5.62 -4.70
CA GLY A 19 -20.20 -5.69 -6.01
C GLY A 19 -19.06 -4.69 -6.22
N GLU A 20 -18.78 -3.81 -5.26
CA GLU A 20 -17.61 -2.91 -5.31
C GLU A 20 -16.32 -3.65 -4.95
N GLN A 21 -15.23 -3.35 -5.67
CA GLN A 21 -13.90 -3.92 -5.38
C GLN A 21 -13.23 -3.13 -4.26
N ARG A 22 -13.70 -3.34 -3.02
CA ARG A 22 -13.22 -2.61 -1.83
C ARG A 22 -12.32 -3.47 -0.94
N ILE A 23 -11.17 -2.93 -0.55
CA ILE A 23 -10.32 -3.45 0.52
C ILE A 23 -10.54 -2.58 1.77
N ALA A 24 -11.08 -3.18 2.83
CA ALA A 24 -11.28 -2.52 4.12
C ALA A 24 -10.31 -3.08 5.17
N PHE A 25 -9.56 -2.19 5.83
CA PHE A 25 -8.60 -2.47 6.89
C PHE A 25 -8.68 -1.37 7.96
N HIS A 26 -9.27 -1.70 9.11
CA HIS A 26 -9.59 -0.73 10.17
C HIS A 26 -10.29 0.52 9.60
N GLU A 27 -9.80 1.71 9.91
CA GLU A 27 -10.30 2.99 9.39
C GLU A 27 -10.01 3.23 7.90
N ILE A 28 -9.14 2.43 7.27
CA ILE A 28 -8.70 2.58 5.89
C ILE A 28 -9.61 1.78 4.95
N ASN A 29 -10.21 2.47 3.98
CA ASN A 29 -10.99 1.88 2.90
C ASN A 29 -10.38 2.24 1.56
N VAL A 30 -10.18 1.24 0.70
CA VAL A 30 -9.61 1.42 -0.64
C VAL A 30 -10.52 0.81 -1.69
N TRP A 31 -10.94 1.61 -2.66
CA TRP A 31 -11.69 1.16 -3.84
C TRP A 31 -10.73 1.00 -5.02
N ILE A 32 -10.65 -0.21 -5.56
CA ILE A 32 -9.68 -0.54 -6.63
C ILE A 32 -10.15 -0.02 -7.98
N ASP A 33 -11.45 -0.15 -8.25
CA ASP A 33 -12.12 0.33 -9.45
C ASP A 33 -12.08 1.85 -9.58
N LYS A 34 -12.24 2.57 -8.46
CA LYS A 34 -12.25 4.04 -8.42
C LYS A 34 -10.88 4.67 -8.17
N GLN A 35 -9.88 3.87 -7.79
CA GLN A 35 -8.58 4.36 -7.29
C GLN A 35 -8.71 5.35 -6.12
N GLU A 36 -9.69 5.11 -5.25
CA GLU A 36 -10.02 6.00 -4.13
C GLU A 36 -9.59 5.39 -2.80
N VAL A 37 -9.16 6.26 -1.88
CA VAL A 37 -8.81 5.89 -0.51
C VAL A 37 -9.57 6.80 0.45
N GLN A 38 -10.10 6.22 1.52
CA GLN A 38 -10.67 6.93 2.64
C GLN A 38 -10.05 6.47 3.94
N VAL A 39 -9.93 7.39 4.89
CA VAL A 39 -9.59 7.12 6.29
C VAL A 39 -10.67 7.75 7.14
N ASN A 40 -11.28 6.99 8.06
CA ASN A 40 -12.41 7.46 8.88
C ASN A 40 -13.57 8.05 8.04
N GLN A 41 -13.87 7.41 6.90
CA GLN A 41 -14.88 7.86 5.92
C GLN A 41 -14.57 9.21 5.24
N GLN A 42 -13.37 9.77 5.45
CA GLN A 42 -12.94 10.99 4.79
C GLN A 42 -12.01 10.67 3.60
N PRO A 43 -12.21 11.27 2.42
CA PRO A 43 -11.33 11.08 1.27
C PRO A 43 -9.88 11.46 1.58
N LEU A 44 -8.94 10.57 1.22
CA LEU A 44 -7.51 10.80 1.36
C LEU A 44 -6.85 10.84 -0.03
N ALA A 45 -6.33 12.01 -0.40
CA ALA A 45 -5.62 12.19 -1.66
C ALA A 45 -4.20 11.59 -1.59
N LEU A 46 -3.99 10.55 -2.37
CA LEU A 46 -2.68 9.92 -2.57
C LEU A 46 -2.17 10.17 -4.00
N THR A 47 -0.87 10.29 -4.15
CA THR A 47 -0.21 10.21 -5.45
C THR A 47 -0.31 8.78 -5.99
N ARG A 48 -0.08 8.60 -7.29
CA ARG A 48 -0.10 7.27 -7.93
C ARG A 48 0.87 6.29 -7.25
N SER A 49 2.08 6.73 -6.89
CA SER A 49 3.08 5.89 -6.22
C SER A 49 2.67 5.53 -4.79
N GLU A 50 2.11 6.48 -4.03
CA GLU A 50 1.61 6.21 -2.68
C GLU A 50 0.41 5.25 -2.68
N TYR A 51 -0.50 5.39 -3.64
CA TYR A 51 -1.63 4.48 -3.82
C TYR A 51 -1.16 3.05 -4.12
N ARG A 52 -0.25 2.89 -5.09
CA ARG A 52 0.34 1.58 -5.42
C ARG A 52 1.07 0.98 -4.22
N LEU A 53 1.83 1.78 -3.49
CA LEU A 53 2.52 1.36 -2.28
C LEU A 53 1.54 0.86 -1.20
N LEU A 54 0.44 1.59 -0.96
CA LEU A 54 -0.60 1.18 -0.02
C LEU A 54 -1.23 -0.15 -0.44
N LEU A 55 -1.59 -0.31 -1.72
CA LEU A 55 -2.11 -1.57 -2.24
C LEU A 55 -1.11 -2.72 -2.06
N TYR A 56 0.17 -2.47 -2.32
CA TYR A 56 1.21 -3.47 -2.15
C TYR A 56 1.35 -3.90 -0.68
N PHE A 57 1.30 -2.96 0.26
CA PHE A 57 1.27 -3.26 1.70
C PHE A 57 0.02 -4.06 2.09
N LEU A 58 -1.16 -3.64 1.64
CA LEU A 58 -2.43 -4.32 1.95
C LEU A 58 -2.48 -5.74 1.36
N ALA A 59 -1.93 -5.93 0.15
CA ALA A 59 -1.76 -7.23 -0.50
C ALA A 59 -0.84 -8.19 0.27
N ASN A 60 0.11 -7.64 1.01
CA ASN A 60 1.17 -8.35 1.70
C ASN A 60 1.15 -8.14 3.22
N ARG A 61 -0.04 -7.96 3.79
CA ARG A 61 -0.21 -7.75 5.24
C ARG A 61 0.57 -8.78 6.05
N LYS A 62 1.17 -8.31 7.14
CA LYS A 62 1.99 -9.09 8.09
C LYS A 62 3.26 -9.70 7.51
N ARG A 63 3.59 -9.48 6.24
CA ARG A 63 4.88 -9.86 5.64
C ARG A 63 5.83 -8.68 5.62
N VAL A 64 7.12 -8.98 5.78
CA VAL A 64 8.18 -8.00 5.57
C VAL A 64 8.42 -7.89 4.07
N LEU A 65 8.39 -6.66 3.57
CA LEU A 65 8.68 -6.30 2.20
C LEU A 65 10.06 -5.64 2.17
N SER A 66 10.97 -6.20 1.37
CA SER A 66 12.30 -5.63 1.22
C SER A 66 12.24 -4.32 0.45
N LYS A 67 13.28 -3.48 0.60
CA LYS A 67 13.37 -2.22 -0.14
C LYS A 67 13.38 -2.50 -1.65
N GLU A 68 14.09 -3.54 -2.06
CA GLU A 68 14.22 -4.00 -3.44
C GLU A 68 12.86 -4.45 -3.99
N SER A 69 12.09 -5.25 -3.23
CA SER A 69 10.74 -5.66 -3.65
C SER A 69 9.77 -4.48 -3.77
N ILE A 70 9.90 -3.48 -2.91
CA ILE A 70 9.11 -2.24 -3.01
C ILE A 70 9.54 -1.45 -4.24
N ALA A 71 10.85 -1.34 -4.50
CA ALA A 71 11.42 -0.63 -5.65
C ALA A 71 10.90 -1.23 -6.95
N GLU A 72 11.08 -2.54 -7.12
CA GLU A 72 10.64 -3.30 -8.28
C GLU A 72 9.14 -3.12 -8.53
N HIS A 73 8.33 -3.13 -7.46
CA HIS A 73 6.90 -2.93 -7.58
C HIS A 73 6.50 -1.51 -8.01
N LEU A 74 7.18 -0.49 -7.48
CA LEU A 74 6.87 0.92 -7.75
C LEU A 74 7.41 1.39 -9.10
N ALA A 75 8.63 0.98 -9.46
CA ALA A 75 9.26 1.28 -10.75
C ALA A 75 8.43 0.70 -11.91
N GLY A 76 7.88 -0.51 -11.77
CA GLY A 76 7.14 -1.15 -12.86
C GLY A 76 8.04 -1.33 -14.09
N ASP A 77 7.72 -0.66 -15.19
CA ASP A 77 8.50 -0.69 -16.46
C ASP A 77 9.51 0.47 -16.56
N ASP A 78 9.50 1.43 -15.61
CA ASP A 78 10.39 2.58 -15.61
C ASP A 78 11.72 2.24 -14.92
N ALA A 79 12.66 1.69 -15.69
CA ALA A 79 13.99 1.28 -15.24
C ALA A 79 14.80 2.42 -14.59
N ASP A 80 14.56 3.67 -15.00
CA ASP A 80 15.24 4.87 -14.48
C ASP A 80 14.96 5.12 -12.99
N MET A 81 13.89 4.53 -12.42
CA MET A 81 13.62 4.62 -10.99
C MET A 81 14.46 3.66 -10.13
N LEU A 82 15.22 2.73 -10.72
CA LEU A 82 16.00 1.73 -9.98
C LEU A 82 17.38 2.25 -9.53
N ASP A 83 17.83 3.39 -10.05
CA ASP A 83 19.19 3.90 -9.82
C ASP A 83 19.43 4.45 -8.39
N SER A 84 18.37 4.69 -7.62
CA SER A 84 18.48 5.01 -6.20
C SER A 84 17.30 4.40 -5.44
N LEU A 85 17.54 3.73 -4.32
CA LEU A 85 16.48 3.25 -3.43
C LEU A 85 15.94 4.37 -2.50
N ASP A 86 16.50 5.59 -2.57
CA ASP A 86 16.18 6.67 -1.63
C ASP A 86 14.79 7.26 -1.85
N PHE A 87 14.26 7.23 -3.09
CA PHE A 87 12.89 7.69 -3.37
C PHE A 87 11.84 6.86 -2.61
N ILE A 88 12.12 5.58 -2.35
CA ILE A 88 11.25 4.68 -1.60
C ILE A 88 11.02 5.20 -0.18
N TYR A 89 12.09 5.71 0.45
CA TYR A 89 11.99 6.28 1.79
C TYR A 89 11.05 7.49 1.79
N SER A 90 11.15 8.35 0.77
CA SER A 90 10.25 9.51 0.62
C SER A 90 8.79 9.07 0.45
N HIS A 91 8.51 8.10 -0.43
CA HIS A 91 7.15 7.60 -0.64
C HIS A 91 6.57 6.93 0.61
N ILE A 92 7.34 6.10 1.31
CA ILE A 92 6.91 5.46 2.57
C ILE A 92 6.64 6.53 3.63
N LYS A 93 7.55 7.49 3.79
CA LYS A 93 7.40 8.59 4.75
C LYS A 93 6.16 9.43 4.45
N ASN A 94 5.92 9.77 3.20
CA ASN A 94 4.77 10.59 2.79
C ASN A 94 3.45 9.82 2.95
N LEU A 95 3.41 8.54 2.53
CA LEU A 95 2.25 7.68 2.73
C LEU A 95 1.92 7.54 4.23
N ARG A 96 2.91 7.18 5.06
CA ARG A 96 2.73 7.08 6.51
C ARG A 96 2.17 8.38 7.09
N LYS A 97 2.80 9.52 6.76
CA LYS A 97 2.37 10.83 7.24
C LYS A 97 0.92 11.15 6.85
N LYS A 98 0.53 10.86 5.61
CA LYS A 98 -0.83 11.10 5.12
C LYS A 98 -1.87 10.23 5.83
N LEU A 99 -1.58 8.95 6.03
CA LEU A 99 -2.46 8.03 6.77
C LEU A 99 -2.65 8.50 8.21
N VAL A 100 -1.56 8.75 8.93
CA VAL A 100 -1.60 9.17 10.34
C VAL A 100 -2.31 10.52 10.48
N ASN A 101 -2.02 11.50 9.61
CA ASN A 101 -2.70 12.80 9.63
C ASN A 101 -4.20 12.70 9.34
N ALA A 102 -4.63 11.70 8.59
CA ALA A 102 -6.05 11.44 8.32
C ALA A 102 -6.75 10.67 9.47
N GLY A 103 -6.02 10.38 10.56
CA GLY A 103 -6.54 9.72 11.74
C GLY A 103 -6.42 8.21 11.73
N ALA A 104 -5.52 7.65 10.91
CA ALA A 104 -5.17 6.24 11.00
C ALA A 104 -4.07 5.98 12.03
N GLU A 105 -4.02 4.77 12.58
CA GLU A 105 -2.84 4.34 13.36
C GLU A 105 -1.60 4.15 12.46
N ASP A 106 -0.40 4.17 13.04
CA ASP A 106 0.82 3.90 12.28
C ASP A 106 1.02 2.40 12.07
N TYR A 107 0.46 1.90 10.97
CA TYR A 107 0.56 0.49 10.57
C TYR A 107 1.83 0.12 9.82
N ILE A 108 2.66 1.10 9.43
CA ILE A 108 3.91 0.84 8.71
C ILE A 108 5.02 0.70 9.75
N GLN A 109 5.66 -0.46 9.83
CA GLN A 109 6.77 -0.72 10.74
C GLN A 109 8.06 -0.88 9.96
N ALA A 110 9.14 -0.21 10.39
CA ALA A 110 10.47 -0.45 9.86
C ALA A 110 11.07 -1.69 10.53
N VAL A 111 11.57 -2.63 9.74
CA VAL A 111 12.24 -3.84 10.19
C VAL A 111 13.72 -3.71 9.83
N TYR A 112 14.57 -3.53 10.85
CA TYR A 112 15.99 -3.22 10.67
C TYR A 112 16.68 -4.27 9.77
N GLY A 113 17.39 -3.79 8.75
CA GLY A 113 18.10 -4.63 7.78
C GLY A 113 17.23 -5.43 6.81
N MET A 114 15.90 -5.46 6.99
CA MET A 114 15.00 -6.30 6.17
C MET A 114 14.02 -5.50 5.31
N GLY A 115 13.55 -4.33 5.76
CA GLY A 115 12.61 -3.50 5.00
C GLY A 115 11.42 -3.02 5.84
N TYR A 116 10.20 -3.19 5.33
CA TYR A 116 8.99 -2.64 5.94
C TYR A 116 7.88 -3.67 6.06
N LYS A 117 7.10 -3.59 7.12
CA LYS A 117 5.96 -4.45 7.37
C LYS A 117 4.71 -3.60 7.59
N PHE A 118 3.58 -4.06 7.04
CA PHE A 118 2.28 -3.45 7.30
C PHE A 118 1.47 -4.36 8.25
N SER A 119 1.25 -3.92 9.48
CA SER A 119 0.48 -4.68 10.49
C SER A 119 -0.18 -3.81 11.54
N ASP A 120 -1.28 -4.34 12.08
CA ASP A 120 -2.07 -3.87 13.22
C ASP A 120 -1.61 -4.47 14.56
N GLN A 121 -0.35 -4.90 14.63
CA GLN A 121 0.26 -5.61 15.75
C GLN A 121 1.68 -5.11 15.98
#